data_AF-A0A1I0D8C3-F1
#
_entry.id   AF-A0A1I0D8C3-F1
#
_cell.length_a   1.000
_cell.length_b   1.000
_cell.length_c   1.000
_cell.angle_alpha   90.00
_cell.angle_beta   90.00
_cell.angle_gamma   90.00
#
_symmetry.space_group_name_H-M   'P 1'
#
loop_
_entity.id
_entity.type
_entity.pdbx_description
1 polymer ?
#
loop_
_entity_poly.entity_id
_entity_poly.type
_entity_poly.pdbx_seq_one_letter_code
_entity_poly.pdbx_strand_id
1 'polypeptide(L)' 'MKKKIDTLREYAMNEDWHTAIKLAASFPRLGNEKIAITRAKEALVRPDFQIQLGRNPDLLLAEGIKALRNKYSF' A
#
# COMPACT_ATOMS: atom_id res chain seq x y z
N MET A 1 -14.47 -12.56 15.46
CA MET A 1 -13.04 -12.51 15.11
C MET A 1 -12.86 -11.47 14.00
N LYS A 2 -12.14 -10.38 14.25
CA LYS A 2 -11.94 -9.29 13.27
C LYS A 2 -11.02 -9.78 12.16
N LYS A 3 -11.43 -9.68 10.88
CA LYS A 3 -10.58 -10.11 9.77
C LYS A 3 -9.60 -8.98 9.44
N LYS A 4 -8.40 -9.32 8.99
CA LYS A 4 -7.41 -8.31 8.57
C LYS A 4 -7.93 -7.39 7.46
N ILE A 5 -8.86 -7.88 6.63
CA ILE A 5 -9.52 -7.08 5.59
C ILE A 5 -10.45 -6.01 6.17
N ASP A 6 -11.10 -6.28 7.30
CA ASP A 6 -11.97 -5.31 7.97
C ASP A 6 -11.12 -4.15 8.51
N THR A 7 -9.98 -4.47 9.14
CA THR A 7 -9.01 -3.48 9.59
C THR A 7 -8.42 -2.67 8.42
N LEU A 8 -8.16 -3.31 7.27
CA LEU A 8 -7.70 -2.58 6.07
C LEU A 8 -8.74 -1.57 5.60
N ARG A 9 -10.03 -1.95 5.61
CA ARG A 9 -11.13 -1.07 5.22
C ARG A 9 -11.29 0.09 6.20
N GLU A 10 -11.15 -0.15 7.50
CA GLU A 10 -11.16 0.93 8.50
C GLU A 10 -10.04 1.95 8.26
N TYR A 11 -8.82 1.49 7.99
CA TYR A 11 -7.71 2.40 7.66
C TYR A 11 -7.99 3.17 6.37
N ALA A 12 -8.56 2.52 5.34
CA ALA A 12 -8.95 3.19 4.10
C ALA A 12 -10.06 4.23 4.32
N MET A 13 -11.06 3.94 5.17
CA MET A 13 -12.15 4.88 5.50
C MET A 13 -11.67 6.07 6.32
N ASN A 14 -10.66 5.88 7.17
CA ASN A 14 -10.02 6.94 7.96
C ASN A 14 -8.91 7.67 7.19
N GLU A 15 -8.75 7.40 5.89
CA GLU A 15 -7.68 7.96 5.04
C GLU A 15 -6.24 7.69 5.54
N ASP A 16 -6.07 6.71 6.43
CA ASP A 16 -4.76 6.26 6.91
C ASP A 16 -4.14 5.28 5.92
N TRP A 17 -3.80 5.80 4.75
CA TRP A 17 -3.22 5.05 3.65
C TRP A 17 -1.85 4.45 4.00
N HIS A 18 -1.08 5.12 4.86
CA HIS A 18 0.23 4.63 5.30
C HIS A 18 0.10 3.31 6.05
N THR A 19 -0.82 3.23 7.01
CA THR A 19 -1.07 2.01 7.77
C THR A 19 -1.77 0.97 6.91
N ALA A 20 -2.70 1.39 6.02
CA ALA A 20 -3.36 0.50 5.07
C ALA A 20 -2.36 -0.23 4.15
N ILE A 21 -1.40 0.49 3.56
CA ILE A 21 -0.37 -0.09 2.68
C ILE A 21 0.52 -1.08 3.44
N LYS A 22 0.96 -0.72 4.65
CA LYS A 22 1.78 -1.62 5.49
C LYS A 22 1.04 -2.92 5.82
N LEU A 23 -0.25 -2.82 6.13
CA LEU A 23 -1.10 -3.98 6.40
C LEU A 23 -1.33 -4.82 5.14
N ALA A 24 -1.71 -4.20 4.03
CA ALA A 24 -2.00 -4.89 2.78
C ALA A 24 -0.79 -5.64 2.22
N ALA A 25 0.42 -5.09 2.36
CA ALA A 25 1.66 -5.76 1.97
C ALA A 25 1.91 -7.10 2.70
N SER A 26 1.24 -7.34 3.84
CA SER A 26 1.31 -8.63 4.55
C SER A 26 0.36 -9.69 3.99
N PHE A 27 -0.51 -9.34 3.05
CA PHE A 27 -1.52 -10.27 2.54
C PHE A 27 -0.90 -11.22 1.51
N PRO A 28 -1.17 -12.54 1.61
CA PRO A 28 -0.57 -13.52 0.72
C PRO A 28 -1.07 -13.45 -0.73
N ARG A 29 -2.23 -12.81 -0.98
CA ARG A 29 -2.93 -12.84 -2.28
C ARG A 29 -3.22 -11.45 -2.84
N LEU A 30 -2.16 -10.69 -3.13
CA LEU A 30 -2.29 -9.38 -3.79
C LEU A 30 -2.50 -9.50 -5.31
N GLY A 31 -1.91 -10.52 -5.95
CA GLY A 31 -2.01 -10.72 -7.40
C GLY A 31 -1.27 -9.63 -8.18
N ASN A 32 -1.89 -9.09 -9.22
CA ASN A 32 -1.29 -8.06 -10.10
C ASN A 32 -0.88 -6.78 -9.35
N GLU A 33 -1.59 -6.46 -8.27
CA GLU A 33 -1.35 -5.26 -7.45
C GLU A 33 -0.17 -5.41 -6.47
N LYS A 34 0.43 -6.61 -6.38
CA LYS A 34 1.52 -6.90 -5.42
C LYS A 34 2.69 -5.95 -5.57
N ILE A 35 3.10 -5.65 -6.80
CA ILE A 35 4.28 -4.82 -7.08
C ILE A 35 4.04 -3.39 -6.59
N ALA A 36 2.91 -2.79 -6.95
CA ALA A 36 2.55 -1.43 -6.54
C ALA A 36 2.47 -1.30 -5.02
N ILE A 37 1.78 -2.23 -4.34
CA ILE A 37 1.63 -2.20 -2.88
C ILE A 37 2.97 -2.42 -2.16
N THR A 38 3.81 -3.31 -2.68
CA THR A 38 5.14 -3.56 -2.10
C THR A 38 6.05 -2.34 -2.26
N ARG A 39 6.08 -1.72 -3.45
CA ARG A 39 6.88 -0.51 -3.69
C ARG A 39 6.38 0.67 -2.87
N ALA A 40 5.08 0.83 -2.70
CA ALA A 40 4.50 1.84 -1.83
C ALA A 40 4.92 1.63 -0.37
N LYS A 41 4.94 0.38 0.11
CA LYS A 41 5.50 0.07 1.44
C LYS A 41 6.99 0.40 1.52
N GLU A 42 7.78 0.07 0.50
CA GLU A 42 9.20 0.40 0.50
C GLU A 42 9.45 1.90 0.48
N ALA A 43 8.64 2.66 -0.26
CA ALA A 43 8.66 4.13 -0.25
C ALA A 43 8.40 4.69 1.15
N LEU A 44 7.51 4.06 1.93
CA LEU A 44 7.24 4.45 3.32
C LEU A 44 8.36 4.08 4.30
N VAL A 45 9.02 2.95 4.09
CA VAL A 45 10.03 2.43 5.03
C VAL A 45 11.43 2.96 4.70
N ARG A 46 11.74 3.17 3.42
CA ARG A 46 13.06 3.58 2.91
C ARG A 46 12.89 4.56 1.73
N PRO A 47 12.37 5.77 1.96
CA PRO A 47 12.17 6.76 0.89
C PRO A 47 13.49 7.10 0.17
N ASP A 48 14.58 7.31 0.91
CA ASP A 48 15.89 7.65 0.34
C ASP A 48 16.42 6.57 -0.61
N PHE A 49 16.17 5.30 -0.30
CA PHE A 49 16.56 4.19 -1.16
C PHE A 49 15.80 4.20 -2.49
N GLN A 50 14.50 4.55 -2.47
CA GLN A 50 13.73 4.68 -3.71
C GLN A 50 14.21 5.89 -4.53
N ILE A 51 14.56 7.00 -3.87
CA ILE A 51 15.15 8.18 -4.53
C ILE A 51 16.48 7.81 -5.19
N GLN A 52 17.35 7.06 -4.49
CA GLN A 52 18.62 6.57 -5.04
C GLN A 52 18.42 5.64 -6.26
N LEU A 53 17.33 4.89 -6.29
CA LEU A 53 16.94 4.08 -7.45
C LEU A 53 16.30 4.90 -8.60
N GLY A 54 16.25 6.24 -8.48
CA GLY A 54 15.64 7.13 -9.47
C GLY A 54 14.12 7.08 -9.48
N ARG A 55 13.49 6.64 -8.39
CA ARG A 55 12.03 6.58 -8.25
C ARG A 55 11.55 7.68 -7.31
N ASN A 56 10.35 8.18 -7.55
CA ASN A 56 9.70 9.12 -6.64
C ASN A 56 8.86 8.36 -5.59
N PRO A 57 9.22 8.43 -4.30
CA PRO A 57 8.48 7.76 -3.22
C PRO A 57 6.99 8.15 -3.17
N ASP A 58 6.65 9.41 -3.45
CA ASP A 58 5.28 9.90 -3.41
C ASP A 58 4.45 9.31 -4.56
N LEU A 59 5.06 9.16 -5.74
CA LEU A 59 4.40 8.49 -6.87
C LEU A 59 4.18 7.01 -6.55
N LEU A 60 5.17 6.33 -5.96
CA LEU A 60 5.02 4.93 -5.54
C LEU A 60 3.91 4.78 -4.50
N LEU A 61 3.78 5.73 -3.58
CA LEU A 61 2.71 5.75 -2.60
C LEU A 61 1.34 5.90 -3.29
N ALA A 62 1.20 6.87 -4.18
CA ALA A 62 -0.03 7.11 -4.94
C ALA A 62 -0.44 5.89 -5.78
N GLU A 63 0.52 5.22 -6.42
CA GLU A 63 0.30 3.96 -7.14
C GLU A 63 -0.19 2.85 -6.20
N GLY A 64 0.39 2.73 -5.01
CA GLY A 64 -0.05 1.78 -3.99
C GLY A 64 -1.48 2.04 -3.51
N ILE A 65 -1.85 3.30 -3.30
CA ILE A 65 -3.22 3.69 -2.92
C ILE A 65 -4.20 3.34 -4.04
N LYS A 66 -3.85 3.68 -5.29
CA LYS A 66 -4.66 3.34 -6.47
C LYS A 66 -4.85 1.82 -6.61
N ALA A 67 -3.77 1.06 -6.41
CA ALA A 67 -3.80 -0.40 -6.43
C ALA A 67 -4.74 -0.98 -5.36
N LEU A 68 -4.70 -0.43 -4.13
CA LEU A 68 -5.60 -0.82 -3.06
C LEU A 68 -7.06 -0.51 -3.38
N ARG A 69 -7.33 0.70 -3.89
CA ARG A 69 -8.68 1.10 -4.32
C ARG A 69 -9.20 0.19 -5.43
N ASN A 70 -8.38 -0.11 -6.44
CA ASN A 70 -8.75 -1.02 -7.53
C ASN A 70 -9.02 -2.45 -7.03
N LYS A 71 -8.20 -2.95 -6.09
CA LYS A 71 -8.30 -4.33 -5.61
C LYS A 71 -9.52 -4.58 -4.73
N TYR A 72 -9.83 -3.62 -3.86
CA TYR A 72 -10.83 -3.77 -2.80
C TYR A 72 -12.07 -2.91 -3.03
N SER A 73 -12.12 -2.15 -4.13
CA SER A 73 -13.20 -1.24 -4.52
C SER A 73 -13.61 -0.31 -3.37
N PHE A 74 -12.63 0.37 -2.76
CA PHE A 74 -12.86 1.41 -1.76
C PHE A 74 -13.51 2.65 -2.38
#